data_AF-A0A848Z1K0-F1
#
_entry.id   AF-A0A848Z1K0-F1
#
_cell.length_a   1.000
_cell.length_b   1.000
_cell.length_c   1.000
_cell.angle_alpha   90.00
_cell.angle_beta   90.00
_cell.angle_gamma   90.00
#
_symmetry.space_group_name_H-M   'P 1'
#
loop_
_entity.id
_entity.type
_entity.pdbx_description
1 polymer ?
#
loop_
_entity_poly.entity_id
_entity_poly.type
_entity_poly.pdbx_seq_one_letter_code
_entity_poly.pdbx_strand_id
1 'polypeptide(L)'
;MPLTLYTATGCAKCNVVRRFLDDHDLSFTEYNVRDADNTGFREFYASHRLSILRGKDGIYFPILFNGRKVYQDLLPILGFLQSGDRPLRFFLPSEQPKGWVGGIHTSAGDPTGVADLMAVLAHVRKSGFKVELFTDGSQPEVLQTIAEKKLGDRVIMEICGPPGLYRAITGKPLSAADLSLSIELAASFGDYRFRTVLLPFVRGDRGATGFLTTAEVAEIAELIKTVTGGNHHPFVVSSGYTGAVTGDHNQSTRTISLQELFAYRTAARRYLVKTEIEQRSGNLLQEEA
;
A
#
# COMPACT_ATOMS: atom_id res chain seq x y z
N MET A 1 -20.14 3.18 -22.18
CA MET A 1 -19.08 4.15 -22.58
C MET A 1 -17.96 3.35 -23.21
N PRO A 2 -17.33 3.81 -24.30
CA PRO A 2 -16.28 3.04 -24.94
C PRO A 2 -15.08 2.90 -23.99
N LEU A 3 -14.59 1.67 -23.84
CA LEU A 3 -13.38 1.37 -23.10
C LEU A 3 -12.21 1.36 -24.08
N THR A 4 -11.13 2.06 -23.73
CA THR A 4 -9.87 2.03 -24.48
C THR A 4 -8.77 1.46 -23.59
N LEU A 5 -8.17 0.35 -24.01
CA LEU A 5 -7.09 -0.33 -23.32
C LEU A 5 -5.76 -0.04 -24.02
N TYR A 6 -4.82 0.56 -23.31
CA TYR A 6 -3.44 0.72 -23.78
C TYR A 6 -2.55 -0.32 -23.13
N THR A 7 -1.81 -1.06 -23.96
CA THR A 7 -0.99 -2.19 -23.54
C THR A 7 0.45 -2.06 -23.99
N ALA A 8 1.33 -2.87 -23.41
CA ALA A 8 2.72 -3.00 -23.84
C ALA A 8 3.05 -4.46 -24.17
N THR A 9 3.89 -4.67 -25.20
CA THR A 9 4.30 -6.02 -25.61
C THR A 9 4.94 -6.80 -24.46
N GLY A 10 4.45 -8.02 -24.20
CA GLY A 10 4.94 -8.89 -23.13
C GLY A 10 4.41 -8.56 -21.73
N CYS A 11 3.46 -7.63 -21.61
CA CYS A 11 2.85 -7.25 -20.34
C CYS A 11 1.87 -8.33 -19.84
N ALA A 12 2.28 -9.10 -18.82
CA ALA A 12 1.43 -10.13 -18.21
C ALA A 12 0.13 -9.54 -17.62
N LYS A 13 0.22 -8.38 -16.94
CA LYS A 13 -0.94 -7.67 -16.38
C LYS A 13 -1.95 -7.26 -17.45
N CYS A 14 -1.47 -6.86 -18.64
CA CYS A 14 -2.32 -6.48 -19.76
C CYS A 14 -3.12 -7.68 -20.29
N ASN A 15 -2.51 -8.87 -20.32
CA ASN A 15 -3.22 -10.10 -20.70
C ASN A 15 -4.31 -10.47 -19.68
N VAL A 16 -4.10 -10.21 -18.39
CA VAL A 16 -5.13 -10.43 -17.37
C VAL A 16 -6.31 -9.49 -17.58
N VAL A 17 -6.06 -8.20 -17.80
CA VAL A 17 -7.13 -7.24 -18.10
C VAL A 17 -7.89 -7.61 -19.37
N ARG A 18 -7.19 -8.01 -20.44
CA ARG A 18 -7.82 -8.47 -21.69
C ARG A 18 -8.77 -9.64 -21.43
N ARG A 19 -8.27 -10.69 -20.75
CA ARG A 19 -9.10 -11.84 -20.38
C ARG A 19 -10.29 -11.45 -19.50
N PHE A 20 -10.11 -10.54 -18.55
CA PHE A 20 -11.23 -10.08 -17.73
C PHE A 20 -12.32 -9.41 -18.58
N LEU A 21 -11.93 -8.54 -19.52
CA LEU A 21 -12.86 -7.89 -20.44
C LEU A 21 -13.59 -8.92 -21.32
N ASP A 22 -12.85 -9.87 -21.89
CA ASP A 22 -13.39 -10.94 -22.73
C ASP A 22 -14.36 -11.85 -21.94
N ASP A 23 -13.97 -12.30 -20.73
CA ASP A 23 -14.76 -13.17 -19.85
C ASP A 23 -16.08 -12.51 -19.39
N HIS A 24 -16.20 -11.18 -19.49
CA HIS A 24 -17.39 -10.40 -19.12
C HIS A 24 -18.11 -9.77 -20.32
N ASP A 25 -17.75 -10.17 -21.55
CA ASP A 25 -18.34 -9.65 -22.80
C ASP A 25 -18.31 -8.11 -22.90
N LEU A 26 -17.26 -7.47 -22.38
CA LEU A 26 -17.11 -6.01 -22.38
C LEU A 26 -16.39 -5.54 -23.65
N SER A 27 -17.06 -4.77 -24.51
CA SER A 27 -16.43 -4.18 -25.70
C SER A 27 -15.35 -3.14 -25.35
N PHE A 28 -14.18 -3.25 -25.98
CA PHE A 28 -13.09 -2.30 -25.86
C PHE A 28 -12.28 -2.15 -27.15
N THR A 29 -11.56 -1.04 -27.27
CA THR A 29 -10.53 -0.82 -28.30
C THR A 29 -9.15 -0.98 -27.66
N GLU A 30 -8.27 -1.78 -28.25
CA GLU A 30 -6.89 -1.95 -27.78
C GLU A 30 -5.89 -1.16 -28.64
N TYR A 31 -4.92 -0.52 -27.99
CA TYR A 31 -3.74 0.06 -28.63
C TYR A 31 -2.47 -0.43 -27.93
N ASN A 32 -1.58 -1.11 -28.66
CA ASN A 32 -0.27 -1.45 -28.12
C ASN A 32 0.73 -0.33 -28.41
N VAL A 33 1.40 0.15 -27.37
CA VAL A 33 2.29 1.32 -27.47
C VAL A 33 3.56 1.08 -28.28
N ARG A 34 3.88 -0.19 -28.57
CA ARG A 34 5.04 -0.60 -29.39
C ARG A 34 4.69 -0.89 -30.85
N ASP A 35 3.42 -0.78 -31.23
CA ASP A 35 3.02 -0.94 -32.63
C ASP A 35 3.61 0.19 -33.48
N ALA A 36 3.88 -0.11 -34.76
CA ALA A 36 4.48 0.84 -35.70
C ALA A 36 3.64 2.13 -35.83
N ASP A 37 2.32 2.00 -35.73
CA ASP A 37 1.39 3.12 -35.56
C ASP A 37 0.91 3.21 -34.10
N ASN A 38 1.63 3.99 -33.30
CA ASN A 38 1.25 4.32 -31.92
C ASN A 38 0.66 5.74 -31.79
N THR A 39 0.12 6.30 -32.88
CA THR A 39 -0.43 7.67 -32.91
C THR A 39 -1.55 7.85 -31.87
N GLY A 40 -2.45 6.87 -31.76
CA GLY A 40 -3.53 6.91 -30.77
C GLY A 40 -3.06 6.94 -29.32
N PHE A 41 -1.94 6.28 -28.98
CA PHE A 41 -1.34 6.39 -27.65
C PHE A 41 -0.64 7.74 -27.45
N ARG A 42 0.08 8.25 -28.46
CA ARG A 42 0.77 9.55 -28.35
C ARG A 42 -0.19 10.70 -28.07
N GLU A 43 -1.32 10.75 -28.77
CA GLU A 43 -2.36 11.75 -28.58
C GLU A 43 -3.03 11.64 -27.20
N PHE A 44 -3.39 10.40 -26.81
CA PHE A 44 -3.93 10.13 -25.48
C PHE A 44 -2.95 10.54 -24.37
N TYR A 45 -1.68 10.14 -24.49
CA TYR A 45 -0.65 10.46 -23.53
C TYR A 45 -0.45 11.97 -23.42
N ALA A 46 -0.39 12.70 -24.54
CA ALA A 46 -0.20 14.15 -24.54
C ALA A 46 -1.31 14.89 -23.76
N SER A 47 -2.56 14.43 -23.90
CA SER A 47 -3.74 15.01 -23.26
C SER A 47 -3.95 14.56 -21.80
N HIS A 48 -3.44 13.39 -21.40
CA HIS A 48 -3.68 12.80 -20.08
C HIS A 48 -2.42 12.61 -19.23
N ARG A 49 -1.27 13.16 -19.64
CA ARG A 49 0.03 12.96 -18.97
C ARG A 49 0.04 13.22 -17.47
N LEU A 50 -0.80 14.14 -16.96
CA LEU A 50 -0.90 14.45 -15.53
C LEU A 50 -1.62 13.37 -14.72
N SER A 51 -2.39 12.51 -15.39
CA SER A 51 -3.13 11.38 -14.78
C SER A 51 -2.42 10.04 -14.99
N ILE A 52 -1.24 10.03 -15.61
CA ILE A 52 -0.49 8.81 -15.91
C ILE A 52 0.69 8.70 -14.95
N LEU A 53 0.65 7.66 -14.13
CA LEU A 53 1.72 7.25 -13.22
C LEU A 53 2.90 6.70 -14.01
N ARG A 54 4.09 7.03 -13.51
CA ARG A 54 5.39 6.68 -14.08
C ARG A 54 6.34 6.32 -12.94
N GLY A 55 7.05 5.22 -13.14
CA GLY A 55 8.09 4.73 -12.26
C GLY A 55 9.49 4.96 -12.81
N LYS A 56 10.48 4.36 -12.15
CA LYS A 56 11.88 4.37 -12.62
C LYS A 56 12.04 3.78 -14.02
N ASP A 57 11.22 2.78 -14.36
CA ASP A 57 11.26 2.04 -15.62
C ASP A 57 10.28 2.60 -16.68
N GLY A 58 9.63 3.73 -16.40
CA GLY A 58 8.71 4.41 -17.32
C GLY A 58 7.23 4.26 -16.95
N ILE A 59 6.36 4.25 -17.95
CA ILE A 59 4.90 4.24 -17.76
C ILE A 59 4.44 2.85 -17.28
N TYR A 60 3.59 2.81 -16.25
CA TYR A 60 2.96 1.56 -15.84
C TYR A 60 1.87 1.14 -16.81
N PHE A 61 1.87 -0.14 -17.19
CA PHE A 61 0.83 -0.75 -18.00
C PHE A 61 0.19 -1.91 -17.24
N PRO A 62 -1.10 -2.22 -17.48
CA PRO A 62 -2.00 -1.61 -18.48
C PRO A 62 -2.54 -0.22 -18.09
N ILE A 63 -3.08 0.51 -19.07
CA ILE A 63 -3.88 1.73 -18.85
C ILE A 63 -5.26 1.51 -19.48
N LEU A 64 -6.33 1.70 -18.71
CA LEU A 64 -7.70 1.69 -19.18
C LEU A 64 -8.28 3.10 -19.10
N PHE A 65 -8.84 3.58 -20.19
CA PHE A 65 -9.59 4.83 -20.25
C PHE A 65 -11.04 4.55 -20.58
N ASN A 66 -11.97 5.06 -19.76
CA ASN A 66 -13.42 4.84 -19.96
C ASN A 66 -14.12 6.01 -20.69
N GLY A 67 -13.37 6.93 -21.29
CA GLY A 67 -13.88 8.18 -21.85
C GLY A 67 -13.91 9.36 -20.88
N ARG A 68 -13.70 9.14 -19.59
CA ARG A 68 -13.71 10.18 -18.55
C ARG A 68 -12.51 10.12 -17.59
N LYS A 69 -12.12 8.92 -17.18
CA LYS A 69 -11.11 8.69 -16.14
C LYS A 69 -10.12 7.63 -16.60
N VAL A 70 -8.87 7.83 -16.21
CA VAL A 70 -7.76 6.91 -16.42
C VAL A 70 -7.66 5.99 -15.20
N TYR A 71 -7.62 4.69 -15.45
CA TYR A 71 -7.25 3.65 -14.48
C TYR A 71 -5.96 3.01 -14.96
N GLN A 72 -5.02 2.78 -14.07
CA GLN A 72 -3.69 2.31 -14.43
C GLN A 72 -3.25 1.20 -13.49
N ASP A 73 -2.49 0.25 -14.05
CA ASP A 73 -2.10 -1.00 -13.41
C ASP A 73 -3.29 -1.96 -13.17
N LEU A 74 -2.98 -3.20 -12.80
CA LEU A 74 -3.92 -4.31 -12.76
C LEU A 74 -5.05 -4.09 -11.75
N LEU A 75 -4.73 -3.71 -10.51
CA LEU A 75 -5.72 -3.64 -9.43
C LEU A 75 -6.76 -2.53 -9.62
N PRO A 76 -6.40 -1.26 -9.93
CA PRO A 76 -7.41 -0.23 -10.18
C PRO A 76 -8.29 -0.53 -11.38
N ILE A 77 -7.72 -1.15 -12.43
CA ILE A 77 -8.48 -1.55 -13.62
C ILE A 77 -9.49 -2.65 -13.28
N LEU A 78 -9.05 -3.74 -12.64
CA LEU A 78 -9.96 -4.82 -12.26
C LEU A 78 -11.01 -4.36 -11.25
N GLY A 79 -10.65 -3.50 -10.30
CA GLY A 79 -11.61 -2.90 -9.37
C GLY A 79 -12.72 -2.12 -10.07
N PHE A 80 -12.33 -1.26 -11.02
CA PHE A 80 -13.27 -0.52 -11.84
C PHE A 80 -14.17 -1.45 -12.66
N LEU A 81 -13.60 -2.44 -13.34
CA LEU A 81 -14.38 -3.37 -14.17
C LEU A 81 -15.31 -4.25 -13.33
N GLN A 82 -14.91 -4.62 -12.11
CA GLN A 82 -15.72 -5.41 -11.18
C GLN A 82 -16.93 -4.65 -10.66
N SER A 83 -16.77 -3.36 -10.36
CA SER A 83 -17.71 -2.67 -9.45
C SER A 83 -17.69 -1.14 -9.51
N GLY A 84 -17.02 -0.56 -10.50
CA GLY A 84 -16.79 0.88 -10.57
C GLY A 84 -15.81 1.37 -9.51
N ASP A 85 -16.05 2.56 -8.97
CA ASP A 85 -15.08 3.22 -8.08
C ASP A 85 -15.05 2.64 -6.64
N ARG A 86 -15.94 1.70 -6.28
CA ARG A 86 -16.10 1.20 -4.91
C ARG A 86 -14.81 0.66 -4.27
N PRO A 87 -14.04 -0.26 -4.89
CA PRO A 87 -12.84 -0.82 -4.27
C PRO A 87 -11.60 0.06 -4.45
N LEU A 88 -11.68 1.15 -5.22
CA LEU A 88 -10.47 1.89 -5.62
C LEU A 88 -9.71 2.51 -4.46
N ARG A 89 -10.39 2.79 -3.34
CA ARG A 89 -9.75 3.32 -2.12
C ARG A 89 -8.81 2.31 -1.44
N PHE A 90 -8.94 1.02 -1.74
CA PHE A 90 -7.98 0.02 -1.28
C PHE A 90 -6.70 0.02 -2.11
N PHE A 91 -6.69 0.61 -3.30
CA PHE A 91 -5.56 0.55 -4.23
C PHE A 91 -4.77 1.85 -4.22
N LEU A 92 -3.51 1.74 -3.85
CA LEU A 92 -2.50 2.78 -3.91
C LEU A 92 -1.49 2.44 -5.00
N PRO A 93 -0.84 3.44 -5.61
CA PRO A 93 0.30 3.21 -6.47
C PRO A 93 1.35 2.35 -5.75
N SER A 94 1.87 1.34 -6.41
CA SER A 94 2.95 0.51 -5.85
C SER A 94 3.73 -0.15 -6.96
N GLU A 95 5.05 0.00 -6.93
CA GLU A 95 5.93 -0.84 -7.71
C GLU A 95 6.20 -2.16 -7.03
N GLN A 96 6.09 -3.22 -7.81
CA GLN A 96 6.30 -4.57 -7.35
C GLN A 96 7.16 -5.34 -8.34
N PRO A 97 8.00 -6.29 -7.84
CA PRO A 97 8.73 -7.19 -8.70
C PRO A 97 7.81 -7.93 -9.67
N LYS A 98 8.37 -8.38 -10.80
CA LYS A 98 7.63 -9.21 -11.76
C LYS A 98 6.98 -10.41 -11.05
N GLY A 99 5.71 -10.67 -11.35
CA GLY A 99 4.92 -11.75 -10.74
C GLY A 99 4.23 -11.37 -9.43
N TRP A 100 4.40 -10.14 -8.94
CA TRP A 100 3.69 -9.60 -7.79
C TRP A 100 2.72 -8.48 -8.18
N VAL A 101 1.66 -8.35 -7.40
CA VAL A 101 0.85 -7.15 -7.29
C VAL A 101 0.89 -6.65 -5.86
N GLY A 102 0.74 -5.35 -5.67
CA GLY A 102 0.85 -4.69 -4.37
C GLY A 102 0.03 -3.42 -4.35
N GLY A 103 0.30 -2.54 -3.38
CA GLY A 103 -0.48 -1.33 -3.21
C GLY A 103 -1.91 -1.58 -2.71
N ILE A 104 -2.15 -2.71 -2.04
CA ILE A 104 -3.45 -3.02 -1.45
C ILE A 104 -3.41 -2.62 0.02
N HIS A 105 -3.99 -1.48 0.37
CA HIS A 105 -4.04 -0.99 1.75
C HIS A 105 -5.38 -1.35 2.39
N THR A 106 -5.42 -2.40 3.21
CA THR A 106 -6.65 -2.96 3.78
C THR A 106 -7.37 -1.98 4.71
N SER A 107 -6.66 -1.01 5.28
CA SER A 107 -7.26 0.03 6.12
C SER A 107 -7.70 1.32 5.40
N ALA A 108 -7.37 1.48 4.10
CA ALA A 108 -7.62 2.73 3.37
C ALA A 108 -9.00 2.77 2.70
N GLY A 109 -9.58 1.58 2.46
CA GLY A 109 -10.86 1.44 1.79
C GLY A 109 -12.07 1.65 2.68
N ASP A 110 -13.23 1.55 2.03
CA ASP A 110 -14.54 1.65 2.65
C ASP A 110 -15.12 0.23 2.85
N PRO A 111 -15.83 -0.04 3.96
CA PRO A 111 -16.46 -1.34 4.20
C PRO A 111 -17.35 -1.83 3.05
N THR A 112 -18.01 -0.93 2.32
CA THR A 112 -18.87 -1.27 1.17
C THR A 112 -18.10 -1.84 -0.01
N GLY A 113 -16.80 -1.58 -0.12
CA GLY A 113 -15.93 -2.09 -1.18
C GLY A 113 -15.23 -3.42 -0.84
N VAL A 114 -15.41 -3.97 0.37
CA VAL A 114 -14.68 -5.17 0.82
C VAL A 114 -15.03 -6.40 0.00
N ALA A 115 -16.32 -6.61 -0.32
CA ALA A 115 -16.73 -7.74 -1.15
C ALA A 115 -16.14 -7.65 -2.57
N ASP A 116 -16.12 -6.44 -3.13
CA ASP A 116 -15.52 -6.17 -4.45
C ASP A 116 -14.00 -6.39 -4.42
N LEU A 117 -13.32 -5.96 -3.35
CA LEU A 117 -11.90 -6.24 -3.13
C LEU A 117 -11.63 -7.75 -3.12
N MET A 118 -12.41 -8.56 -2.40
CA MET A 118 -12.21 -10.01 -2.37
C MET A 118 -12.35 -10.64 -3.76
N ALA A 119 -13.31 -10.19 -4.57
CA ALA A 119 -13.49 -10.66 -5.94
C ALA A 119 -12.28 -10.32 -6.82
N VAL A 120 -11.77 -9.09 -6.72
CA VAL A 120 -10.56 -8.66 -7.45
C VAL A 120 -9.35 -9.50 -7.05
N LEU A 121 -9.09 -9.68 -5.75
CA LEU A 121 -7.93 -10.46 -5.28
C LEU A 121 -8.03 -11.93 -5.70
N ALA A 122 -9.23 -12.51 -5.69
CA ALA A 122 -9.46 -13.87 -6.18
C ALA A 122 -9.10 -14.01 -7.67
N HIS A 123 -9.51 -13.04 -8.49
CA HIS A 123 -9.17 -13.03 -9.92
C HIS A 123 -7.66 -12.86 -10.17
N VAL A 124 -7.01 -11.97 -9.41
CA VAL A 124 -5.57 -11.74 -9.53
C VAL A 124 -4.77 -13.00 -9.17
N ARG A 125 -5.14 -13.68 -8.08
CA ARG A 125 -4.51 -14.95 -7.70
C ARG A 125 -4.72 -16.04 -8.74
N LYS A 126 -5.94 -16.19 -9.27
CA LYS A 126 -6.23 -17.14 -10.35
C LYS A 126 -5.37 -16.88 -11.60
N SER A 127 -4.94 -15.64 -11.79
CA SER A 127 -4.07 -15.21 -12.89
C SER A 127 -2.57 -15.45 -12.63
N GLY A 128 -2.20 -16.03 -11.48
CA GLY A 128 -0.83 -16.44 -11.18
C GLY A 128 0.05 -15.37 -10.53
N PHE A 129 -0.53 -14.24 -10.09
CA PHE A 129 0.20 -13.22 -9.35
C PHE A 129 0.19 -13.49 -7.85
N LYS A 130 1.31 -13.17 -7.20
CA LYS A 130 1.39 -13.06 -5.74
C LYS A 130 0.88 -11.69 -5.29
N VAL A 131 0.29 -11.64 -4.09
CA VAL A 131 -0.37 -10.46 -3.55
C VAL A 131 0.36 -9.97 -2.30
N GLU A 132 0.86 -8.73 -2.34
CA GLU A 132 1.38 -7.98 -1.19
C GLU A 132 0.32 -7.02 -0.65
N LEU A 133 0.09 -7.09 0.66
CA LEU A 133 -0.90 -6.29 1.39
C LEU A 133 -0.19 -5.31 2.32
N PHE A 134 -0.79 -4.15 2.49
CA PHE A 134 -0.44 -3.14 3.49
C PHE A 134 -1.61 -2.96 4.45
N THR A 135 -1.32 -2.77 5.74
CA THR A 135 -2.33 -2.50 6.77
C THR A 135 -1.73 -1.66 7.88
N ASP A 136 -2.51 -0.76 8.45
CA ASP A 136 -2.15 -0.04 9.69
C ASP A 136 -2.77 -0.66 10.96
N GLY A 137 -3.54 -1.75 10.77
CA GLY A 137 -4.28 -2.46 11.81
C GLY A 137 -5.66 -1.90 12.16
N SER A 138 -6.13 -0.84 11.49
CA SER A 138 -7.42 -0.20 11.81
C SER A 138 -8.66 -0.85 11.21
N GLN A 139 -8.50 -1.86 10.35
CA GLN A 139 -9.59 -2.70 9.81
C GLN A 139 -9.20 -4.19 9.87
N PRO A 140 -9.10 -4.79 11.08
CA PRO A 140 -8.73 -6.20 11.26
C PRO A 140 -9.65 -7.16 10.50
N GLU A 141 -10.94 -6.85 10.38
CA GLU A 141 -11.95 -7.68 9.71
C GLU A 141 -11.67 -7.88 8.21
N VAL A 142 -11.11 -6.86 7.55
CA VAL A 142 -10.71 -6.96 6.14
C VAL A 142 -9.51 -7.88 6.01
N LEU A 143 -8.50 -7.71 6.87
CA LEU A 143 -7.31 -8.56 6.88
C LEU A 143 -7.67 -10.02 7.22
N GLN A 144 -8.58 -10.24 8.16
CA GLN A 144 -9.08 -11.55 8.54
C GLN A 144 -9.76 -12.24 7.35
N THR A 145 -10.66 -11.54 6.66
CA THR A 145 -11.34 -12.09 5.48
C THR A 145 -10.35 -12.51 4.39
N ILE A 146 -9.28 -11.72 4.19
CA ILE A 146 -8.21 -12.03 3.22
C ILE A 146 -7.41 -13.26 3.66
N ALA A 147 -7.08 -13.37 4.95
CA ALA A 147 -6.35 -14.51 5.50
C ALA A 147 -7.16 -15.81 5.35
N GLU A 148 -8.44 -15.79 5.75
CA GLU A 148 -9.35 -16.94 5.68
C GLU A 148 -9.54 -17.44 4.24
N LYS A 149 -9.68 -16.51 3.29
CA LYS A 149 -9.81 -16.82 1.86
C LYS A 149 -8.47 -17.10 1.17
N LYS A 150 -7.34 -16.98 1.90
CA LYS A 150 -5.98 -17.15 1.37
C LYS A 150 -5.72 -16.24 0.15
N LEU A 151 -6.13 -14.98 0.25
CA LEU A 151 -6.05 -14.01 -0.84
C LEU A 151 -4.79 -13.14 -0.82
N GLY A 152 -3.97 -13.23 0.23
CA GLY A 152 -2.68 -12.56 0.35
C GLY A 152 -1.51 -13.52 0.45
N ASP A 153 -0.34 -13.12 -0.04
CA ASP A 153 0.90 -13.88 0.07
C ASP A 153 1.91 -13.21 0.99
N ARG A 154 1.90 -11.87 1.05
CA ARG A 154 2.72 -11.09 1.98
C ARG A 154 1.91 -9.99 2.67
N VAL A 155 2.19 -9.74 3.94
CA VAL A 155 1.64 -8.59 4.70
C VAL A 155 2.76 -7.69 5.21
N ILE A 156 2.68 -6.39 4.89
CA ILE A 156 3.43 -5.34 5.56
C ILE A 156 2.47 -4.61 6.50
N MET A 157 2.63 -4.83 7.80
CA MET A 157 1.82 -4.15 8.82
C MET A 157 2.58 -2.96 9.37
N GLU A 158 2.04 -1.77 9.17
CA GLU A 158 2.55 -0.53 9.72
C GLU A 158 1.89 -0.22 11.06
N ILE A 159 2.64 -0.39 12.15
CA ILE A 159 2.17 -0.02 13.48
C ILE A 159 2.55 1.44 13.71
N CYS A 160 1.55 2.31 13.60
CA CYS A 160 1.71 3.76 13.65
C CYS A 160 2.15 4.27 15.03
N GLY A 161 1.86 3.54 16.11
CA GLY A 161 2.17 3.93 17.49
C GLY A 161 1.61 2.93 18.50
N PRO A 162 1.78 3.15 19.81
CA PRO A 162 0.91 2.54 20.82
C PRO A 162 -0.55 2.96 20.63
N PRO A 163 -1.56 2.17 21.06
CA PRO A 163 -2.99 2.46 20.86
C PRO A 163 -3.42 3.89 21.23
N GLY A 164 -2.88 4.43 22.33
CA GLY A 164 -3.18 5.79 22.79
C GLY A 164 -2.74 6.91 21.83
N LEU A 165 -1.79 6.64 20.93
CA LEU A 165 -1.26 7.62 19.98
C LEU A 165 -1.85 7.48 18.57
N TYR A 166 -2.58 6.41 18.27
CA TYR A 166 -3.13 6.16 16.93
C TYR A 166 -3.98 7.33 16.40
N ARG A 167 -4.85 7.91 17.23
CA ARG A 167 -5.68 9.05 16.82
C ARG A 167 -4.83 10.28 16.46
N ALA A 168 -3.77 10.55 17.23
CA ALA A 168 -2.90 11.70 16.98
C ALA A 168 -2.07 11.54 15.69
N ILE A 169 -1.75 10.30 15.32
CA ILE A 169 -0.88 9.98 14.19
C ILE A 169 -1.69 9.78 12.90
N THR A 170 -2.80 9.04 12.97
CA THR A 170 -3.59 8.64 11.78
C THR A 170 -4.86 9.47 11.59
N GLY A 171 -5.23 10.29 12.58
CA GLY A 171 -6.53 10.97 12.65
C GLY A 171 -7.69 10.07 13.07
N LYS A 172 -7.47 8.75 13.21
CA LYS A 172 -8.49 7.77 13.59
C LYS A 172 -8.09 7.02 14.87
N PRO A 173 -9.00 6.82 15.83
CA PRO A 173 -8.71 5.97 16.98
C PRO A 173 -8.55 4.51 16.54
N LEU A 174 -7.74 3.76 17.27
CA LEU A 174 -7.66 2.31 17.18
C LEU A 174 -7.72 1.72 18.58
N SER A 175 -8.55 0.70 18.78
CA SER A 175 -8.60 -0.01 20.06
C SER A 175 -7.39 -0.91 20.23
N ALA A 176 -6.97 -1.15 21.48
CA ALA A 176 -5.89 -2.10 21.76
C ALA A 176 -6.24 -3.53 21.30
N ALA A 177 -7.52 -3.90 21.32
CA ALA A 177 -8.00 -5.19 20.86
C ALA A 177 -7.85 -5.34 19.33
N ASP A 178 -8.28 -4.35 18.56
CA ASP A 178 -8.17 -4.38 17.09
C ASP A 178 -6.71 -4.37 16.62
N LEU A 179 -5.85 -3.61 17.31
CA LEU A 179 -4.41 -3.63 17.04
C LEU A 179 -3.81 -5.01 17.32
N SER A 180 -4.15 -5.61 18.47
CA SER A 180 -3.64 -6.93 18.83
C SER A 180 -4.12 -7.99 17.83
N LEU A 181 -5.41 -7.99 17.48
CA LEU A 181 -5.96 -8.88 16.46
C LEU A 181 -5.26 -8.71 15.11
N SER A 182 -5.02 -7.48 14.67
CA SER A 182 -4.30 -7.21 13.43
C SER A 182 -2.85 -7.72 13.47
N ILE A 183 -2.17 -7.62 14.61
CA ILE A 183 -0.82 -8.16 14.80
C ILE A 183 -0.83 -9.68 14.68
N GLU A 184 -1.77 -10.36 15.34
CA GLU A 184 -1.94 -11.82 15.24
C GLU A 184 -2.21 -12.26 13.81
N LEU A 185 -3.17 -11.59 13.14
CA LEU A 185 -3.53 -11.87 11.76
C LEU A 185 -2.35 -11.67 10.83
N ALA A 186 -1.62 -10.56 10.92
CA ALA A 186 -0.45 -10.30 10.09
C ALA A 186 0.65 -11.37 10.29
N ALA A 187 0.90 -11.77 11.54
CA ALA A 187 1.88 -12.81 11.87
C ALA A 187 1.47 -14.22 11.38
N SER A 188 0.20 -14.43 11.05
CA SER A 188 -0.31 -15.71 10.52
C SER A 188 0.01 -15.92 9.03
N PHE A 189 0.40 -14.87 8.30
CA PHE A 189 0.82 -15.00 6.91
C PHE A 189 2.20 -15.65 6.80
N GLY A 190 2.44 -16.39 5.71
CA GLY A 190 3.73 -17.07 5.50
C GLY A 190 4.90 -16.12 5.25
N ASP A 191 4.62 -14.91 4.73
CA ASP A 191 5.58 -13.82 4.55
C ASP A 191 4.96 -12.56 5.15
N TYR A 192 5.61 -11.95 6.13
CA TYR A 192 5.14 -10.71 6.74
C TYR A 192 6.28 -9.88 7.32
N ARG A 193 5.98 -8.60 7.56
CA ARG A 193 6.88 -7.67 8.24
C ARG A 193 6.08 -6.63 9.01
N PHE A 194 6.50 -6.39 10.25
CA PHE A 194 6.06 -5.23 11.00
C PHE A 194 6.94 -4.03 10.67
N ARG A 195 6.35 -2.84 10.61
CA ARG A 195 7.08 -1.60 10.38
C ARG A 195 6.52 -0.49 11.25
N THR A 196 7.37 0.42 11.70
CA THR A 196 6.95 1.70 12.26
C THR A 196 7.71 2.81 11.54
N VAL A 197 6.97 3.75 10.97
CA VAL A 197 7.55 4.91 10.27
C VAL A 197 7.54 6.12 11.21
N LEU A 198 8.71 6.70 11.43
CA LEU A 198 8.87 7.88 12.27
C LEU A 198 8.49 9.14 11.47
N LEU A 199 7.25 9.57 11.65
CA LEU A 199 6.70 10.82 11.11
C LEU A 199 6.45 11.83 12.23
N PRO A 200 6.59 13.14 11.96
CA PRO A 200 6.18 14.15 12.91
C PRO A 200 4.66 14.19 13.02
N PHE A 201 4.13 14.27 14.24
CA PHE A 201 2.72 14.43 14.52
C PHE A 201 2.52 15.41 15.68
N VAL A 202 1.28 15.89 15.85
CA VAL A 202 0.93 16.82 16.93
C VAL A 202 0.71 16.05 18.23
N ARG A 203 1.42 16.45 19.29
CA ARG A 203 1.32 15.89 20.64
C ARG A 203 0.52 16.80 21.56
N GLY A 204 -0.54 16.24 22.14
CA GLY A 204 -1.40 16.91 23.10
C GLY A 204 -2.05 18.18 22.56
N ASP A 205 -2.78 18.87 23.43
CA ASP A 205 -3.66 19.98 23.03
C ASP A 205 -2.90 21.26 22.68
N ARG A 206 -1.60 21.34 23.03
CA ARG A 206 -0.77 22.54 22.86
C ARG A 206 -0.09 22.65 21.49
N GLY A 207 -0.35 21.73 20.57
CA GLY A 207 0.14 21.82 19.19
C GLY A 207 1.62 21.51 18.99
N ALA A 208 2.32 20.95 20.00
CA ALA A 208 3.74 20.64 19.88
C ALA A 208 3.95 19.47 18.90
N THR A 209 4.78 19.67 17.88
CA THR A 209 5.11 18.61 16.92
C THR A 209 6.29 17.76 17.41
N GLY A 210 6.21 16.45 17.21
CA GLY A 210 7.28 15.53 17.57
C GLY A 210 7.15 14.18 16.89
N PHE A 211 8.18 13.35 17.03
CA PHE A 211 8.20 11.96 16.55
C PHE A 211 7.80 11.02 17.68
N LEU A 212 7.50 9.77 17.36
CA LEU A 212 7.54 8.71 18.37
C LEU A 212 8.90 8.73 19.07
N THR A 213 8.90 8.46 20.37
CA THR A 213 10.11 8.33 21.19
C THR A 213 10.67 6.92 21.08
N THR A 214 11.91 6.73 21.53
CA THR A 214 12.51 5.39 21.61
C THR A 214 11.75 4.47 22.57
N ALA A 215 11.12 5.03 23.63
CA ALA A 215 10.30 4.29 24.56
C ALA A 215 8.98 3.82 23.93
N GLU A 216 8.30 4.68 23.17
CA GLU A 216 7.06 4.31 22.47
C GLU A 216 7.32 3.27 21.35
N VAL A 217 8.45 3.35 20.67
CA VAL A 217 8.85 2.29 19.71
C VAL A 217 9.21 0.98 20.42
N ALA A 218 9.79 1.04 21.62
CA ALA A 218 10.01 -0.15 22.45
C ALA A 218 8.68 -0.76 22.92
N GLU A 219 7.69 0.07 23.27
CA GLU A 219 6.33 -0.37 23.64
C GLU A 219 5.64 -1.10 22.48
N ILE A 220 5.77 -0.60 21.25
CA ILE A 220 5.28 -1.32 20.05
C ILE A 220 5.95 -2.69 19.92
N ALA A 221 7.27 -2.76 20.09
CA ALA A 221 8.01 -4.02 20.01
C ALA A 221 7.61 -5.01 21.11
N GLU A 222 7.38 -4.51 22.33
CA GLU A 222 6.86 -5.28 23.47
C GLU A 222 5.44 -5.80 23.20
N LEU A 223 4.58 -4.95 22.63
CA LEU A 223 3.21 -5.33 22.26
C LEU A 223 3.22 -6.49 21.26
N ILE A 224 3.99 -6.38 20.17
CA ILE A 224 4.13 -7.46 19.18
C ILE A 224 4.55 -8.75 19.89
N LYS A 225 5.62 -8.71 20.69
CA LYS A 225 6.13 -9.88 21.41
C LYS A 225 5.08 -10.49 22.34
N THR A 226 4.32 -9.66 23.04
CA THR A 226 3.30 -10.09 24.00
C THR A 226 2.14 -10.76 23.29
N VAL A 227 1.66 -10.16 22.21
CA VAL A 227 0.54 -10.65 21.40
C VAL A 227 0.89 -11.97 20.72
N THR A 228 2.07 -12.07 20.11
CA THR A 228 2.46 -13.26 19.34
C THR A 228 3.16 -14.33 20.17
N GLY A 229 3.60 -13.99 21.39
CA GLY A 229 4.47 -14.83 22.21
C GLY A 229 5.90 -15.00 21.68
N GLY A 230 6.27 -14.30 20.59
CA GLY A 230 7.53 -14.48 19.88
C GLY A 230 8.41 -13.22 19.85
N ASN A 231 9.73 -13.37 19.91
CA ASN A 231 10.68 -12.25 19.82
C ASN A 231 11.48 -12.19 18.50
N HIS A 232 11.25 -13.12 17.58
CA HIS A 232 11.98 -13.24 16.31
C HIS A 232 11.22 -12.69 15.09
N HIS A 233 10.24 -11.80 15.32
CA HIS A 233 9.48 -11.16 14.24
C HIS A 233 10.34 -10.14 13.48
N PRO A 234 10.23 -10.09 12.14
CA PRO A 234 10.85 -9.02 11.35
C PRO A 234 10.14 -7.69 11.65
N PHE A 235 10.86 -6.77 12.29
CA PHE A 235 10.38 -5.43 12.62
C PHE A 235 11.33 -4.38 12.06
N VAL A 236 10.81 -3.40 11.34
CA VAL A 236 11.62 -2.32 10.75
C VAL A 236 11.20 -0.99 11.33
N VAL A 237 12.15 -0.22 11.84
CA VAL A 237 11.93 1.17 12.22
C VAL A 237 12.51 2.07 11.12
N SER A 238 11.67 2.86 10.47
CA SER A 238 12.09 3.69 9.34
C SER A 238 11.88 5.17 9.55
N SER A 239 12.67 6.01 8.89
CA SER A 239 12.39 7.44 8.78
C SER A 239 11.26 7.68 7.77
N GLY A 240 10.37 8.63 8.04
CA GLY A 240 9.31 9.01 7.08
C GLY A 240 9.61 10.27 6.29
N TYR A 241 8.79 10.53 5.25
CA TYR A 241 8.80 11.77 4.48
C TYR A 241 7.82 12.78 5.06
N THR A 242 8.30 13.97 5.36
CA THR A 242 7.52 15.01 6.04
C THR A 242 6.65 15.86 5.11
N GLY A 243 6.86 15.80 3.79
CA GLY A 243 6.13 16.63 2.82
C GLY A 243 4.63 16.30 2.65
N ALA A 244 4.16 15.17 3.20
CA ALA A 244 2.77 14.71 3.00
C ALA A 244 1.84 14.91 4.20
N VAL A 245 2.37 15.13 5.42
CA VAL A 245 1.51 15.18 6.62
C VAL A 245 0.80 16.53 6.76
N THR A 246 1.40 17.62 6.28
CA THR A 246 0.91 18.97 6.60
C THR A 246 0.27 19.72 5.43
N GLY A 247 0.45 19.29 4.18
CA GLY A 247 0.04 20.08 3.00
C GLY A 247 0.69 21.47 2.92
N ASP A 248 1.63 21.75 3.82
CA ASP A 248 2.25 23.04 4.05
C ASP A 248 3.75 22.88 3.82
N HIS A 249 4.19 23.33 2.64
CA HIS A 249 5.58 23.27 2.20
C HIS A 249 6.50 24.22 2.99
N ASN A 250 5.96 25.05 3.90
CA ASN A 250 6.72 26.03 4.68
C ASN A 250 7.07 25.58 6.11
N GLN A 251 6.59 24.44 6.60
CA GLN A 251 7.07 23.92 7.89
C GLN A 251 8.41 23.22 7.72
N SER A 252 9.38 23.56 8.57
CA SER A 252 10.70 22.93 8.60
C SER A 252 10.55 21.41 8.81
N THR A 253 10.79 20.69 7.74
CA THR A 253 10.57 19.27 7.56
C THR A 253 11.74 18.48 8.15
N ARG A 254 11.84 18.43 9.49
CA ARG A 254 12.85 17.58 10.14
C ARG A 254 12.55 16.12 9.79
N THR A 255 13.54 15.38 9.31
CA THR A 255 13.50 13.92 9.20
C THR A 255 14.43 13.31 10.25
N ILE A 256 14.18 12.04 10.62
CA ILE A 256 15.07 11.29 11.51
C ILE A 256 16.26 10.79 10.69
N SER A 257 17.48 11.15 11.10
CA SER A 257 18.71 10.69 10.46
C SER A 257 18.98 9.20 10.73
N LEU A 258 19.80 8.58 9.88
CA LEU A 258 20.27 7.20 10.12
C LEU A 258 20.97 7.03 11.47
N GLN A 259 21.71 8.05 11.92
CA GLN A 259 22.39 8.02 13.22
C GLN A 259 21.38 7.95 14.38
N GLU A 260 20.28 8.72 14.29
CA GLU A 260 19.21 8.71 15.29
C GLU A 260 18.45 7.37 15.30
N LEU A 261 18.25 6.73 14.14
CA LEU A 261 17.56 5.44 14.02
C LEU A 261 18.21 4.32 14.86
N PHE A 262 19.53 4.37 15.09
CA PHE A 262 20.22 3.38 15.92
C PHE A 262 19.68 3.31 17.36
N ALA A 263 19.27 4.45 17.94
CA ALA A 263 18.71 4.48 19.29
C ALA A 263 17.35 3.77 19.35
N TYR A 264 16.49 4.00 18.36
CA TYR A 264 15.20 3.32 18.23
C TYR A 264 15.37 1.81 18.06
N ARG A 265 16.27 1.39 17.16
CA ARG A 265 16.61 -0.03 16.97
C ARG A 265 17.05 -0.70 18.27
N THR A 266 17.93 -0.03 19.01
CA THR A 266 18.47 -0.55 20.27
C THR A 266 17.37 -0.73 21.32
N ALA A 267 16.44 0.22 21.40
CA ALA A 267 15.30 0.13 22.30
C ALA A 267 14.35 -1.02 21.93
N ALA A 268 13.97 -1.14 20.65
CA ALA A 268 13.10 -2.22 20.15
C ALA A 268 13.73 -3.62 20.26
N ARG A 269 15.05 -3.76 20.06
CA ARG A 269 15.77 -5.04 20.16
C ARG A 269 15.74 -5.69 21.55
N ARG A 270 15.33 -4.96 22.59
CA ARG A 270 15.04 -5.54 23.91
C ARG A 270 13.88 -6.54 23.85
N TYR A 271 12.97 -6.37 22.90
CA TYR A 271 11.76 -7.18 22.72
C TYR A 271 11.75 -7.96 21.41
N LEU A 272 12.23 -7.37 20.31
CA LEU A 272 12.25 -7.99 18.98
C LEU A 272 13.68 -8.04 18.41
N VAL A 273 14.33 -9.20 18.51
CA VAL A 273 15.77 -9.34 18.24
C VAL A 273 16.14 -9.10 16.76
N LYS A 274 15.18 -9.34 15.85
CA LYS A 274 15.33 -9.08 14.40
C LYS A 274 14.97 -7.66 14.00
N THR A 275 14.93 -6.70 14.92
CA THR A 275 14.64 -5.31 14.55
C THR A 275 15.75 -4.74 13.66
N GLU A 276 15.37 -4.18 12.52
CA GLU A 276 16.21 -3.49 11.56
C GLU A 276 15.79 -2.01 11.43
N ILE A 277 16.61 -1.22 10.74
CA ILE A 277 16.35 0.20 10.47
C ILE A 277 16.47 0.48 8.99
N GLU A 278 15.66 1.41 8.52
CA GLU A 278 15.62 1.83 7.12
C GLU A 278 15.55 3.35 7.03
N GLN A 279 16.54 3.97 6.39
CA GLN A 279 16.46 5.39 6.06
C GLN A 279 15.82 5.54 4.69
N ARG A 280 14.59 6.06 4.67
CA ARG A 280 13.89 6.38 3.44
C ARG A 280 14.44 7.68 2.86
N SER A 281 14.98 7.61 1.65
CA SER A 281 15.68 8.71 0.96
C SER A 281 14.94 9.05 -0.35
N GLY A 282 14.11 10.10 -0.40
CA GLY A 282 13.28 10.38 -1.57
C GLY A 282 12.02 11.23 -1.33
N ASN A 283 11.17 11.35 -2.36
CA ASN A 283 9.76 11.74 -2.21
C ASN A 283 8.93 10.45 -2.20
N LEU A 284 7.74 10.44 -1.58
CA LEU A 284 6.81 9.28 -1.52
C LEU A 284 6.64 8.54 -2.85
N LEU A 285 6.77 9.24 -3.98
CA LEU A 285 6.66 8.72 -5.34
C LEU A 285 7.89 7.94 -5.84
N GLN A 286 8.96 7.76 -5.05
CA GLN A 286 10.19 7.06 -5.50
C GLN A 286 10.52 5.79 -4.71
N GLU A 287 9.87 5.54 -3.57
CA GLU A 287 10.11 4.31 -2.79
C GLU A 287 8.86 3.43 -2.65
N GLU A 288 7.74 3.86 -3.20
CA GLU A 288 6.74 2.98 -3.82
C GLU A 288 6.90 3.02 -5.37
N ALA A 289 8.10 3.49 -5.78
CA ALA A 289 8.82 3.67 -7.06
C ALA A 289 9.79 2.56 -7.52
#